data_AF-A0A425WJC1-F1
#
_entry.id   AF-A0A425WJC1-F1
#
_cell.length_a   1.000
_cell.length_b   1.000
_cell.length_c   1.000
_cell.angle_alpha   90.00
_cell.angle_beta   90.00
_cell.angle_gamma   90.00
#
_symmetry.space_group_name_H-M   'P 1'
#
loop_
_entity.id
_entity.type
_entity.pdbx_description
1 polymer ?
#
loop_
_entity_poly.entity_id
_entity_poly.type
_entity_poly.pdbx_seq_one_letter_code
_entity_poly.pdbx_strand_id
1 'polypeptide(L)' 'MPDIRTLSFASYQAKVVVDAEGASPAWAFKNEWCRDHYLELLMGEAPRLTDTADGYGPKGKNFIVPVGVPAEVTRAWNT' A
#
# COMPACT_ATOMS: atom_id res chain seq x y z
N MET A 1 -17.83 -8.72 -26.44
CA MET A 1 -16.61 -8.75 -25.60
C MET A 1 -16.80 -9.87 -24.58
N PRO A 2 -15.82 -10.75 -24.34
CA PRO A 2 -15.93 -11.74 -23.27
C PRO A 2 -16.06 -11.06 -21.89
N ASP A 3 -16.75 -11.72 -20.96
CA ASP A 3 -16.83 -11.30 -19.55
C ASP A 3 -15.46 -11.52 -18.88
N ILE A 4 -14.64 -10.47 -18.83
CA ILE A 4 -13.33 -10.49 -18.16
C ILE A 4 -13.51 -9.97 -16.74
N ARG A 5 -13.12 -10.78 -15.76
CA ARG A 5 -13.14 -10.41 -14.33
C ARG A 5 -11.73 -10.28 -13.80
N THR A 6 -11.45 -9.15 -13.16
CA THR A 6 -10.19 -8.95 -12.43
C THR A 6 -10.30 -9.57 -11.05
N LEU A 7 -9.29 -10.36 -10.66
CA LEU A 7 -9.15 -10.91 -9.32
C LEU A 7 -7.95 -10.24 -8.63
N SER A 8 -8.15 -9.78 -7.40
CA SER A 8 -7.03 -9.36 -6.55
C SER A 8 -6.43 -10.59 -5.88
N PHE A 9 -5.16 -10.87 -6.15
CA PHE A 9 -4.43 -11.99 -5.56
C PHE A 9 -3.03 -11.55 -5.15
N ALA A 10 -2.84 -11.28 -3.86
CA ALA A 10 -1.52 -11.11 -3.25
C ALA A 10 -1.09 -12.46 -2.65
N SER A 11 0.08 -12.96 -3.04
CA SER A 11 0.58 -14.29 -2.62
C SER A 11 0.86 -14.38 -1.12
N TYR A 12 1.07 -13.25 -0.46
CA TYR A 12 1.25 -13.16 0.98
C TYR A 12 0.75 -11.82 1.51
N GLN A 13 0.41 -11.79 2.80
CA GLN A 13 0.14 -10.55 3.53
C GLN A 13 1.36 -10.23 4.40
N ALA A 14 2.04 -9.12 4.10
CA ALA A 14 3.18 -8.68 4.89
C ALA A 14 2.74 -8.29 6.30
N LYS A 15 3.40 -8.83 7.33
CA LYS A 15 3.26 -8.38 8.71
C LYS A 15 4.54 -7.67 9.12
N VAL A 16 4.46 -6.38 9.47
CA VAL A 16 5.62 -5.65 10.00
C VAL A 16 5.76 -5.91 11.49
N VAL A 17 6.95 -6.32 11.92
CA VAL A 17 7.39 -6.46 13.30
C VAL A 17 8.41 -5.38 13.61
N VAL A 18 8.39 -4.87 14.84
CA VAL A 18 9.36 -3.88 15.31
C VAL A 18 10.31 -4.56 16.29
N ASP A 19 11.60 -4.49 15.99
CA ASP A 19 12.70 -5.01 16.81
C ASP A 19 13.65 -3.88 17.24
N ALA A 20 14.80 -4.24 17.85
CA ALA A 20 15.79 -3.27 18.32
C ALA A 20 16.42 -2.47 17.16
N GLU A 21 16.38 -3.04 15.96
CA GLU A 21 16.92 -2.48 14.72
C GLU A 21 15.86 -1.70 13.92
N GLY A 22 14.60 -1.68 14.35
CA GLY A 22 13.51 -0.90 13.75
C GLY A 22 12.38 -1.76 13.16
N ALA A 23 11.62 -1.18 12.22
CA ALA A 23 10.48 -1.86 11.60
C ALA A 23 10.93 -2.75 10.42
N SER A 24 10.61 -4.04 10.50
CA SER A 24 10.91 -5.04 9.46
C SER A 24 9.65 -5.83 9.16
N PRO A 25 9.26 -6.05 7.89
CA PRO A 25 8.33 -7.13 7.58
C PRO A 25 8.69 -8.50 8.23
N ALA A 26 7.78 -9.46 8.18
CA ALA A 26 8.03 -10.84 8.53
C ALA A 26 7.83 -11.60 7.22
N TRP A 27 8.88 -11.63 6.41
CA TRP A 27 8.88 -12.19 5.06
C TRP A 27 8.52 -13.67 5.13
N ALA A 28 7.59 -14.11 4.29
CA ALA A 28 7.40 -15.54 4.05
C ALA A 28 8.60 -16.13 3.26
N PHE A 29 9.29 -15.29 2.47
CA PHE A 29 10.40 -15.68 1.60
C PHE A 29 11.57 -14.71 1.77
N LYS A 30 12.75 -15.24 2.14
CA LYS A 30 13.90 -14.48 2.65
C LYS A 30 14.60 -13.59 1.60
N ASN A 31 14.19 -13.63 0.34
CA ASN A 31 15.02 -13.31 -0.81
C ASN A 31 14.49 -12.21 -1.74
N GLU A 32 13.36 -11.55 -1.44
CA GLU A 32 12.69 -10.74 -2.47
C GLU A 32 12.75 -9.22 -2.28
N TRP A 33 12.99 -8.69 -1.06
CA TRP A 33 12.94 -7.24 -0.80
C TRP A 33 13.86 -6.84 0.34
N CYS A 34 14.62 -5.74 0.19
CA CYS A 34 15.28 -5.09 1.35
C CYS A 34 14.22 -4.34 2.18
N ARG A 35 14.43 -4.28 3.50
CA ARG A 35 13.53 -3.62 4.45
C ARG A 35 13.19 -2.19 4.00
N ASP A 36 14.21 -1.41 3.69
CA ASP A 36 14.07 0.02 3.38
C ASP A 36 13.22 0.22 2.12
N HIS A 37 13.46 -0.57 1.08
CA HIS A 37 12.69 -0.47 -0.16
C HIS A 37 11.21 -0.84 0.02
N TYR A 38 10.91 -1.85 0.85
CA TYR A 38 9.53 -2.18 1.18
C TYR A 38 8.83 -1.01 1.90
N LEU A 39 9.50 -0.41 2.89
CA LEU A 39 8.95 0.71 3.65
C LEU A 39 8.74 1.94 2.75
N GLU A 40 9.69 2.26 1.87
CA GLU A 40 9.55 3.35 0.89
C GLU A 40 8.30 3.17 0.02
N LEU A 41 8.06 1.96 -0.50
CA LEU A 41 6.87 1.68 -1.31
C LEU A 41 5.59 1.81 -0.48
N LEU A 42 5.55 1.16 0.70
CA LEU A 42 4.37 1.22 1.57
C LEU A 42 4.01 2.66 1.92
N MET A 43 5.01 3.48 2.25
CA MET A 43 4.80 4.89 2.57
C MET A 43 4.43 5.72 1.34
N GLY A 44 4.90 5.35 0.14
CA GLY A 44 4.54 6.02 -1.10
C GLY A 44 3.10 5.76 -1.55
N GLU A 45 2.54 4.59 -1.26
CA GLU A 45 1.22 4.19 -1.77
C GLU A 45 0.04 4.83 -1.03
N ALA A 46 0.12 5.02 0.29
CA ALA A 46 -0.97 5.62 1.07
C ALA A 46 -1.44 6.99 0.54
N PRO A 47 -0.56 7.98 0.26
CA PRO A 47 -0.98 9.25 -0.32
C PRO A 47 -1.49 9.11 -1.76
N ARG A 48 -0.99 8.14 -2.55
CA ARG A 48 -1.47 7.90 -3.93
C ARG A 48 -2.91 7.40 -3.95
N LEU A 49 -3.30 6.57 -2.99
CA LEU A 49 -4.67 6.02 -2.90
C LEU A 49 -5.69 7.04 -2.37
N THR A 50 -5.25 8.13 -1.77
CA THR A 50 -6.15 9.15 -1.22
C THR A 50 -6.62 10.08 -2.34
N ASP A 51 -7.93 10.34 -2.44
CA ASP A 51 -8.51 11.21 -3.49
C ASP A 51 -8.30 12.72 -3.16
N THR A 52 -7.04 13.16 -3.22
CA THR A 52 -6.61 14.55 -3.09
C THR A 52 -6.06 15.08 -4.41
N ALA A 53 -5.66 16.36 -4.47
CA ALA A 53 -5.06 16.96 -5.66
C ALA A 53 -3.75 16.28 -6.12
N ASP A 54 -2.99 15.71 -5.18
CA ASP A 54 -1.74 14.99 -5.46
C ASP A 54 -1.94 13.47 -5.60
N GLY A 55 -3.12 12.98 -5.21
CA GLY A 55 -3.50 11.58 -5.27
C GLY A 55 -3.83 11.09 -6.67
N TYR A 56 -4.04 9.77 -6.81
CA TYR A 56 -4.30 9.13 -8.10
C TYR A 56 -5.78 9.04 -8.45
N GLY A 57 -6.67 9.40 -7.52
CA GLY A 57 -8.10 9.46 -7.75
C GLY A 57 -8.53 10.60 -8.70
N PRO A 58 -9.83 10.71 -9.02
CA PRO A 58 -10.36 11.72 -9.94
C PRO A 58 -10.11 13.17 -9.53
N LYS A 59 -9.90 13.47 -8.23
CA LYS A 59 -9.57 14.83 -7.78
C LYS A 59 -8.11 15.22 -7.99
N GLY A 60 -7.24 14.26 -8.34
CA GLY A 60 -5.83 14.48 -8.61
C GLY A 60 -5.45 14.04 -10.01
N LYS A 61 -4.69 12.96 -10.13
CA LYS A 61 -4.15 12.46 -11.42
C LYS A 61 -5.14 11.68 -12.27
N ASN A 62 -6.27 11.24 -11.71
CA ASN A 62 -7.31 10.48 -12.41
C ASN A 62 -6.78 9.17 -13.07
N PHE A 63 -5.88 8.48 -12.38
CA PHE A 63 -5.34 7.18 -12.80
C PHE A 63 -6.15 6.00 -12.25
N ILE A 64 -6.77 6.16 -11.08
CA ILE A 64 -7.59 5.14 -10.43
C ILE A 64 -8.98 5.69 -10.11
N VAL A 65 -9.94 4.78 -9.95
CA VAL A 65 -11.28 5.10 -9.44
C VAL A 65 -11.21 5.58 -7.98
N PRO A 66 -12.24 6.29 -7.47
CA PRO A 66 -12.28 6.66 -6.06
C PRO A 66 -12.14 5.43 -5.15
N VAL A 67 -11.19 5.48 -4.22
CA VAL A 67 -10.96 4.43 -3.23
C VAL A 67 -11.41 4.94 -1.86
N GLY A 68 -12.27 4.16 -1.19
CA GLY A 68 -12.64 4.42 0.21
C GLY A 68 -11.53 3.97 1.16
N VAL A 69 -10.60 4.86 1.49
CA VAL A 69 -9.53 4.55 2.44
C VAL A 69 -10.10 4.43 3.87
N PRO A 70 -9.94 3.29 4.56
CA PRO A 70 -10.45 3.12 5.91
C PRO A 70 -9.84 4.12 6.90
N ALA A 71 -10.64 4.59 7.86
CA ALA A 71 -10.19 5.60 8.83
C ALA A 71 -8.99 5.14 9.68
N GLU A 72 -8.85 3.83 9.91
CA GLU A 72 -7.68 3.26 10.60
C GLU A 72 -6.38 3.44 9.81
N VAL A 73 -6.43 3.30 8.49
CA VAL A 73 -5.28 3.50 7.60
C VAL A 73 -4.90 4.99 7.59
N THR A 74 -5.89 5.88 7.47
CA THR A 74 -5.65 7.33 7.52
C THR A 74 -5.07 7.78 8.87
N ARG A 75 -5.55 7.22 9.99
CA ARG A 75 -4.98 7.53 11.31
C ARG A 75 -3.54 7.05 11.43
N ALA A 76 -3.24 5.83 10.99
CA ALA A 76 -1.90 5.29 11.01
C ALA A 76 -0.91 6.12 10.17
N TRP A 77 -1.37 6.75 9.09
CA TRP A 77 -0.56 7.63 8.26
C TRP A 77 -0.25 9.00 8.88
N ASN A 78 -1.19 9.54 9.67
CA ASN A 78 -1.09 10.88 10.25
C ASN A 78 -0.46 10.91 11.66
N THR A 79 0.08 9.78 12.13
CA THR A 79 0.74 9.64 13.44
C THR A 79 2.25 9.70 13.25
#